data_AF-A0A136KQ88-F1
#
_entry.id   AF-A0A136KQ88-F1
#
_cell.length_a   1.000
_cell.length_b   1.000
_cell.length_c   1.000
_cell.angle_alpha   90.00
_cell.angle_beta   90.00
_cell.angle_gamma   90.00
#
_symmetry.space_group_name_H-M   'P 1'
#
loop_
_entity.id
_entity.type
_entity.pdbx_description
1 polymer ?
#
loop_
_entity_poly.entity_id
_entity_poly.type
_entity_poly.pdbx_seq_one_letter_code
_entity_poly.pdbx_strand_id
1 'polypeptide(L)'
;MLLFFLMIGVTINTIGYVWPGKLLGYATDITIEKLLSRTNEERTRNGLSPLQYNDRLARAACNKGQDMFTYNYWAHYRPTDGTAPWHFY
;
A
#
# COMPACT_ATOMS: atom_id res chain seq x y z
N MET A 1 32.37 -17.86 -27.63
CA MET A 1 31.38 -16.78 -27.78
C MET A 1 29.97 -17.22 -27.34
N LEU A 2 29.39 -18.30 -27.88
CA LEU A 2 28.07 -18.80 -27.48
C LEU A 2 27.95 -19.22 -26.00
N LEU A 3 28.97 -19.92 -25.47
CA LEU A 3 29.01 -20.31 -24.06
C LEU A 3 29.04 -19.10 -23.11
N PHE A 4 29.63 -17.99 -23.54
CA PHE A 4 29.67 -16.76 -22.74
C PHE A 4 28.28 -16.13 -22.61
N PHE A 5 27.51 -16.08 -23.72
CA PHE A 5 26.12 -15.60 -23.68
C PHE A 5 25.19 -16.52 -22.90
N LEU A 6 25.39 -17.84 -22.99
CA LEU A 6 24.64 -18.82 -22.20
C LEU A 6 24.90 -18.62 -20.70
N MET A 7 26.18 -18.49 -20.31
CA MET A 7 26.55 -18.24 -18.92
C MET A 7 25.95 -16.92 -18.42
N ILE A 8 26.04 -15.83 -19.19
CA ILE A 8 25.42 -14.55 -18.83
C ILE A 8 23.90 -14.70 -18.66
N GLY A 9 23.21 -15.39 -19.57
CA GLY A 9 21.76 -15.60 -19.49
C GLY A 9 21.36 -16.38 -18.24
N VAL A 10 22.09 -17.44 -17.91
CA VAL A 10 21.88 -18.21 -16.67
C VAL A 10 22.14 -17.33 -15.44
N THR A 11 23.24 -16.57 -15.42
CA THR A 11 23.55 -15.69 -14.29
C THR A 11 22.47 -14.63 -14.09
N ILE A 12 21.98 -13.98 -15.15
CA ILE A 12 20.89 -12.99 -15.07
C ILE A 12 19.59 -13.65 -14.54
N ASN A 13 19.27 -14.86 -15.02
CA ASN A 13 18.06 -15.57 -14.58
C ASN A 13 18.16 -15.99 -13.10
N THR A 14 19.32 -16.46 -12.65
CA THR A 14 19.56 -16.81 -11.24
C THR A 14 19.56 -15.58 -10.33
N ILE A 15 20.11 -14.44 -10.75
CA ILE A 15 20.05 -13.20 -9.97
C ILE A 15 18.60 -12.73 -9.80
N GLY A 16 17.74 -12.83 -10.82
CA GLY A 16 16.32 -12.51 -10.70
C GLY A 16 15.55 -13.42 -9.73
N TYR A 17 15.96 -14.69 -9.62
CA TYR A 17 15.36 -15.66 -8.69
C TYR A 17 15.84 -15.49 -7.25
N VAL A 18 17.13 -15.21 -7.05
CA VAL A 18 17.75 -15.10 -5.72
C VAL A 18 17.62 -13.69 -5.14
N TRP A 19 17.49 -12.68 -6.01
CA TRP A 19 17.22 -11.30 -5.67
C TRP A 19 15.90 -10.85 -6.31
N PRO A 20 14.75 -11.33 -5.82
CA PRO A 20 13.49 -10.71 -6.17
C PRO A 20 13.62 -9.26 -5.74
N GLY A 21 13.68 -8.35 -6.73
CA GLY A 21 14.02 -6.96 -6.50
C GLY A 21 13.21 -6.40 -5.33
N LYS A 22 13.88 -5.63 -4.47
CA LYS A 22 13.28 -4.69 -3.51
C LYS A 22 12.46 -3.59 -4.23
N LEU A 23 11.81 -3.90 -5.36
CA LEU A 23 11.20 -2.97 -6.31
C LEU A 23 9.75 -2.66 -6.01
N LEU A 24 9.19 -3.23 -4.95
CA LEU A 24 8.09 -2.61 -4.23
C LEU A 24 8.52 -2.67 -2.77
N GLY A 25 8.63 -1.52 -2.11
CA GLY A 25 8.86 -1.48 -0.68
C GLY A 25 7.79 -2.35 -0.03
N TYR A 26 8.16 -3.57 0.36
CA TYR A 26 7.43 -4.36 1.32
C TYR A 26 7.44 -3.51 2.59
N ALA A 27 6.47 -2.61 2.69
CA ALA A 27 6.20 -1.85 3.88
C ALA A 27 5.48 -2.80 4.84
N THR A 28 6.19 -3.87 5.24
CA THR A 28 5.75 -4.90 6.17
C THR A 28 5.55 -4.36 7.58
N ASP A 29 5.83 -3.08 7.78
CA ASP A 29 5.79 -2.38 9.06
C ASP A 29 4.94 -1.10 8.99
N ILE A 30 3.85 -1.14 8.20
CA ILE A 30 2.76 -0.16 8.27
C ILE A 30 1.66 -0.74 9.14
N THR A 31 1.63 -0.32 10.40
CA THR A 31 0.49 -0.59 11.30
C THR A 31 -0.39 0.65 11.42
N ILE A 32 -1.65 0.45 11.82
CA ILE A 32 -2.60 1.54 12.02
C ILE A 32 -2.10 2.50 13.12
N GLU A 33 -1.51 1.94 14.18
CA GLU A 33 -0.98 2.70 15.32
C GLU A 33 0.18 3.59 14.88
N LYS A 34 1.12 3.05 14.09
CA LYS A 34 2.26 3.81 13.59
C LYS A 34 1.83 4.90 12.61
N LEU A 35 0.83 4.61 11.78
CA LEU A 35 0.24 5.61 10.88
C LEU A 35 -0.40 6.75 11.67
N LEU A 36 -1.27 6.45 12.63
CA LEU A 36 -1.91 7.44 13.49
C LEU A 36 -0.89 8.26 14.28
N SER A 37 0.12 7.61 14.87
CA SER A 37 1.19 8.28 15.61
C SER A 37 1.93 9.29 14.74
N ARG A 38 2.33 8.90 13.52
CA ARG A 38 3.04 9.79 12.58
C ARG A 38 2.15 10.92 12.07
N THR A 39 0.88 10.63 11.78
CA THR A 39 -0.09 11.68 11.43
C THR A 39 -0.24 12.70 12.56
N ASN A 40 -0.35 12.25 13.80
CA ASN A 40 -0.46 13.14 14.96
C ASN A 40 0.82 13.93 15.23
N GLU A 41 1.99 13.35 14.99
CA GLU A 41 3.26 14.07 15.04
C GLU A 41 3.24 15.27 14.09
N GLU A 42 2.84 15.08 12.82
CA GLU A 42 2.72 16.18 11.87
C GLU A 42 1.63 17.19 12.28
N ARG A 43 0.49 16.73 12.80
CA ARG A 43 -0.57 17.64 13.29
C ARG A 43 -0.07 18.53 14.41
N THR A 44 0.63 17.97 15.40
CA THR A 44 1.18 18.73 16.52
C THR A 44 2.25 19.72 16.05
N ARG A 45 3.12 19.35 15.10
CA ARG A 45 4.07 20.30 14.48
C ARG A 45 3.38 21.48 13.82
N ASN A 46 2.16 21.29 13.32
CA ASN A 46 1.33 22.33 12.71
C ASN A 46 0.35 23.00 13.71
N GLY A 47 0.51 22.78 15.02
CA GLY A 47 -0.34 23.39 16.06
C GLY A 47 -1.77 22.85 16.10
N LEU A 48 -2.04 21.71 15.46
CA LEU A 48 -3.36 21.05 15.44
C LEU A 48 -3.46 20.01 16.56
N SER A 49 -4.66 19.87 17.12
CA SER A 49 -4.94 18.81 18.11
C SER A 49 -4.77 17.41 17.52
N PRO A 50 -4.23 16.44 18.27
CA PRO A 50 -4.14 15.05 17.82
C PRO A 50 -5.51 14.44 17.49
N LEU A 51 -5.56 13.59 16.47
CA LEU A 51 -6.69 12.72 16.17
C LEU A 51 -6.72 11.55 17.15
N GLN A 52 -7.93 11.03 17.39
CA GLN A 52 -8.13 9.78 18.12
C GLN A 52 -8.50 8.66 17.15
N TYR A 53 -8.05 7.44 17.46
CA TYR A 53 -8.45 6.26 16.73
C TYR A 53 -9.97 6.06 16.81
N ASN A 54 -10.57 5.65 15.70
CA ASN A 54 -11.97 5.28 15.64
C ASN A 54 -12.11 3.97 14.86
N ASP A 55 -12.53 2.92 15.55
CA ASP A 55 -12.65 1.58 14.99
C ASP A 55 -13.65 1.48 13.83
N ARG A 56 -14.76 2.22 13.90
CA ARG A 56 -15.75 2.26 12.79
C ARG A 56 -15.14 2.86 11.53
N LEU A 57 -14.39 3.96 11.66
CA LEU A 57 -13.69 4.59 10.53
C LEU A 57 -12.58 3.69 9.97
N ALA A 58 -11.86 2.99 10.84
CA ALA A 58 -10.81 2.06 10.43
C ALA A 58 -11.39 0.89 9.61
N ARG A 59 -12.50 0.31 10.06
CA ARG A 59 -13.23 -0.73 9.32
C ARG A 59 -13.76 -0.22 7.97
N ALA A 60 -14.31 1.00 7.93
CA ALA A 60 -14.76 1.61 6.69
C ALA A 60 -13.61 1.78 5.67
N ALA A 61 -12.45 2.25 6.12
CA ALA A 61 -11.26 2.40 5.30
C ALA A 61 -10.74 1.05 4.78
N CYS A 62 -10.73 0.01 5.63
CA CYS A 62 -10.36 -1.35 5.24
C CYS A 62 -11.31 -1.89 4.15
N ASN A 63 -12.61 -1.76 4.34
CA ASN A 63 -13.61 -2.20 3.37
C ASN A 63 -13.47 -1.47 2.03
N LYS A 64 -13.22 -0.15 2.05
CA LYS A 64 -12.94 0.63 0.83
C LYS A 64 -11.65 0.15 0.13
N GLY A 65 -10.61 -0.18 0.90
CA GLY A 65 -9.37 -0.75 0.37
C GLY A 65 -9.60 -2.11 -0.31
N GLN A 66 -10.37 -2.98 0.33
CA GLN A 66 -10.78 -4.26 -0.23
C GLN A 66 -11.60 -4.08 -1.52
N ASP A 67 -12.47 -3.08 -1.57
CA ASP A 67 -13.24 -2.74 -2.77
C ASP A 67 -12.34 -2.32 -3.94
N MET A 68 -11.40 -1.41 -3.68
CA MET A 68 -10.38 -0.97 -4.66
C MET A 68 -9.58 -2.15 -5.21
N PHE A 69 -9.18 -3.06 -4.33
CA PHE A 69 -8.46 -4.27 -4.71
C PHE A 69 -9.33 -5.22 -5.55
N THR A 70 -10.57 -5.46 -5.13
CA THR A 70 -11.50 -6.41 -5.78
C THR A 70 -11.89 -5.96 -7.19
N TYR A 71 -12.14 -4.67 -7.37
CA TYR A 71 -12.59 -4.11 -8.66
C TYR A 71 -11.45 -3.44 -9.44
N ASN A 72 -10.20 -3.65 -9.03
CA ASN A 72 -8.99 -3.16 -9.69
C ASN A 72 -9.04 -1.66 -10.05
N TYR A 73 -9.30 -0.82 -9.04
CA TYR A 73 -9.34 0.63 -9.23
C TYR A 73 -8.69 1.38 -8.06
N TRP A 74 -8.33 2.64 -8.31
CA TRP A 74 -7.78 3.53 -7.29
C TRP A 74 -8.45 4.90 -7.37
N ALA A 75 -9.57 5.07 -6.66
CA ALA A 75 -10.34 6.31 -6.68
C ALA A 75 -11.26 6.45 -5.45
N HIS A 76 -11.61 7.70 -5.13
CA HIS A 76 -12.60 7.99 -4.07
C HIS A 76 -13.97 7.39 -4.38
N TYR A 77 -14.44 7.54 -5.62
CA TYR A 77 -15.68 6.93 -6.10
C TYR A 77 -15.34 5.72 -6.95
N ARG A 78 -16.15 4.65 -6.86
CA ARG A 78 -15.96 3.48 -7.73
C ARG A 78 -16.25 3.88 -9.19
N PRO A 79 -15.35 3.65 -10.16
CA PRO A 79 -15.54 4.10 -11.54
C PRO A 79 -16.75 3.49 -12.26
N THR A 80 -17.16 2.29 -11.86
CA THR A 80 -18.22 1.53 -12.55
C THR A 80 -19.62 2.00 -12.23
N ASP A 81 -19.87 2.44 -10.98
CA ASP A 81 -21.22 2.76 -10.49
C ASP A 81 -21.28 4.02 -9.60
N GLY A 82 -20.15 4.69 -9.38
CA GLY A 82 -20.10 5.89 -8.55
C GLY A 82 -20.23 5.62 -7.04
N THR A 83 -20.04 4.39 -6.56
CA THR A 83 -20.10 4.08 -5.11
C THR A 83 -19.22 5.04 -4.32
N ALA A 84 -19.85 5.76 -3.39
CA ALA A 84 -19.22 6.83 -2.64
C ALA A 84 -18.37 6.32 -1.46
N PRO A 85 -17.36 7.08 -0.99
CA PRO A 85 -16.54 6.69 0.16
C PRO A 85 -17.32 6.43 1.45
N TRP A 86 -18.47 7.10 1.65
CA TRP A 86 -19.28 6.94 2.85
C TRP A 86 -20.18 5.70 2.86
N HIS A 87 -20.21 4.94 1.76
CA HIS A 87 -20.97 3.69 1.69
C HIS A 87 -20.44 2.61 2.65
N PHE A 88 -19.18 2.72 3.10
CA PHE A 88 -18.51 1.72 3.91
C PHE A 88 -18.61 1.95 5.43
N TYR A 89 -19.41 2.94 5.87
CA TYR A 89 -19.55 3.36 7.28
C TYR A 89 -20.65 2.62 8.04
#